data_AF-A0A1Q8VET4-F1
#
_entry.id   AF-A0A1Q8VET4-F1
#
_cell.length_a   1.000
_cell.length_b   1.000
_cell.length_c   1.000
_cell.angle_alpha   90.00
_cell.angle_beta   90.00
_cell.angle_gamma   90.00
#
_symmetry.space_group_name_H-M   'P 1'
#
loop_
_entity.id
_entity.type
_entity.pdbx_description
1 polymer ?
#
loop_
_entity_poly.entity_id
_entity_poly.type
_entity_poly.pdbx_seq_one_letter_code
_entity_poly.pdbx_strand_id
1 'polypeptide(L)'
;MLNDESRPSQGVQEFTWPDYIGWGWMIVQARMEADWKGIWNYALPHVHATEETVARAEAQLGFRLPESYRGFLLASNGWPYFYLDMTAFSTSDLLGGELHEAGQTQLELEECVEAMAADGVIAADHFPVAASLESIDVALMGKPGTPAAGTVSWVRGEVIERYDDFLDYYLSMMELSKQETESIRRKDGLKPDGVPHAVIDRPDSPSIIEETRRDDL
;
A
#
# COMPACT_ATOMS: atom_id res chain seq x y z
N MET A 1 -34.19 21.36 -42.70
CA MET A 1 -34.63 20.55 -41.56
C MET A 1 -33.39 19.91 -40.95
N LEU A 2 -33.17 20.21 -39.67
CA LEU A 2 -32.36 19.56 -38.63
C LEU A 2 -31.06 18.83 -39.00
N ASN A 3 -29.95 19.43 -38.55
CA ASN A 3 -28.72 18.74 -38.12
C ASN A 3 -29.02 17.88 -36.89
N ASP A 4 -28.60 16.62 -36.92
CA ASP A 4 -28.59 15.65 -35.81
C ASP A 4 -27.52 14.61 -36.18
N GLU A 5 -26.52 14.20 -35.41
CA GLU A 5 -26.24 14.29 -33.98
C GLU A 5 -24.72 14.51 -33.83
N SER A 6 -24.31 15.60 -33.17
CA SER A 6 -23.01 15.64 -32.50
C SER A 6 -23.18 14.93 -31.16
N ARG A 7 -23.02 13.60 -31.13
CA ARG A 7 -22.88 12.88 -29.87
C ARG A 7 -21.58 13.33 -29.21
N PRO A 8 -21.60 13.86 -27.97
CA PRO A 8 -20.36 14.02 -27.23
C PRO A 8 -19.83 12.61 -26.99
N SER A 9 -18.63 12.34 -27.48
CA SER A 9 -17.82 11.21 -27.03
C SER A 9 -17.86 11.25 -25.51
N GLN A 10 -18.46 10.23 -24.86
CA GLN A 10 -18.29 10.05 -23.43
C GLN A 10 -16.79 9.82 -23.22
N GLY A 11 -16.07 10.88 -22.84
CA GLY A 11 -14.69 10.78 -22.43
C GLY A 11 -14.63 9.77 -21.30
N VAL A 12 -13.74 8.78 -21.42
CA VAL A 12 -13.40 7.89 -20.32
C VAL A 12 -13.03 8.80 -19.15
N GLN A 13 -13.78 8.73 -18.05
CA GLN A 13 -13.40 9.45 -16.84
C GLN A 13 -12.10 8.83 -16.35
N GLU A 14 -10.98 9.51 -16.55
CA GLU A 14 -9.71 9.13 -15.93
C GLU A 14 -9.88 9.27 -14.42
N PHE A 15 -9.65 8.18 -13.71
CA PHE A 15 -9.70 8.17 -12.25
C PHE A 15 -8.52 8.96 -11.69
N THR A 16 -8.77 9.71 -10.63
CA THR A 16 -7.74 10.44 -9.88
C THR A 16 -7.33 9.66 -8.63
N TRP A 17 -6.19 9.99 -8.02
CA TRP A 17 -5.76 9.37 -6.75
C TRP A 17 -6.84 9.40 -5.65
N PRO A 18 -7.56 10.51 -5.42
CA PRO A 18 -8.71 10.49 -4.51
C PRO A 18 -9.77 9.42 -4.85
N ASP A 19 -10.07 9.21 -6.13
CA ASP A 19 -11.02 8.17 -6.56
C ASP A 19 -10.45 6.77 -6.27
N TYR A 20 -9.17 6.55 -6.53
CA TYR A 20 -8.48 5.28 -6.24
C TYR A 20 -8.42 4.98 -4.75
N ILE A 21 -8.11 5.96 -3.90
CA ILE A 21 -8.10 5.81 -2.44
C ILE A 21 -9.51 5.48 -1.93
N GLY A 22 -10.53 6.18 -2.43
CA GLY A 22 -11.92 5.89 -2.08
C GLY A 22 -12.34 4.48 -2.48
N TRP A 23 -11.95 4.05 -3.67
CA TRP A 23 -12.20 2.68 -4.15
C TRP A 23 -11.47 1.62 -3.33
N GLY A 24 -10.19 1.82 -3.03
CA GLY A 24 -9.44 0.92 -2.17
C GLY A 24 -10.04 0.83 -0.77
N TRP A 25 -10.55 1.94 -0.23
CA TRP A 25 -11.19 1.93 1.09
C TRP A 25 -12.45 1.05 1.08
N MET A 26 -13.27 1.12 0.03
CA MET A 26 -14.41 0.21 -0.13
C MET A 26 -13.99 -1.27 -0.17
N ILE A 27 -12.86 -1.59 -0.80
CA ILE A 27 -12.31 -2.96 -0.84
C ILE A 27 -11.86 -3.40 0.56
N VAL A 28 -11.12 -2.55 1.26
CA VAL A 28 -10.67 -2.84 2.63
C VAL A 28 -11.88 -3.03 3.57
N GLN A 29 -12.92 -2.22 3.44
CA GLN A 29 -14.17 -2.41 4.20
C GLN A 29 -14.84 -3.75 3.91
N ALA A 30 -14.90 -4.18 2.64
CA ALA A 30 -15.45 -5.48 2.29
C ALA A 30 -14.64 -6.65 2.88
N ARG A 31 -13.31 -6.50 2.98
CA ARG A 31 -12.42 -7.45 3.66
C ARG A 31 -12.68 -7.47 5.17
N MET A 32 -12.77 -6.30 5.81
CA MET A 32 -13.10 -6.16 7.23
C MET A 32 -14.42 -6.84 7.60
N GLU A 33 -15.42 -6.77 6.74
CA GLU A 33 -16.71 -7.44 6.94
C GLU A 33 -16.61 -8.96 6.82
N ALA A 34 -15.79 -9.44 5.88
CA ALA A 34 -15.53 -10.86 5.69
C ALA A 34 -14.69 -11.45 6.84
N ASP A 35 -13.71 -10.69 7.32
CA ASP A 35 -12.76 -11.07 8.36
C ASP A 35 -13.33 -10.89 9.78
N TRP A 36 -14.47 -11.52 10.02
CA TRP A 36 -15.14 -11.45 11.32
C TRP A 36 -14.40 -12.19 12.44
N LYS A 37 -13.37 -12.98 12.09
CA LYS A 37 -12.47 -13.65 13.03
C LYS A 37 -11.29 -12.77 13.47
N GLY A 38 -11.09 -11.62 12.84
CA GLY A 38 -10.04 -10.67 13.19
C GLY A 38 -8.65 -11.22 12.88
N ILE A 39 -8.46 -11.76 11.67
CA ILE A 39 -7.17 -12.26 11.20
C ILE A 39 -6.22 -11.09 10.94
N TRP A 40 -6.73 -10.00 10.35
CA TRP A 40 -5.94 -8.86 9.94
C TRP A 40 -6.23 -7.61 10.79
N ASN A 41 -5.22 -6.75 10.87
CA ASN A 41 -5.37 -5.38 11.35
C ASN A 41 -5.84 -4.47 10.21
N TYR A 42 -6.50 -3.36 10.56
CA TYR A 42 -7.07 -2.42 9.59
C TYR A 42 -6.90 -0.99 10.07
N ALA A 43 -6.53 -0.08 9.19
CA ALA A 43 -6.48 1.35 9.49
C ALA A 43 -7.10 2.17 8.35
N LEU A 44 -7.52 3.39 8.70
CA LEU A 44 -7.91 4.38 7.71
C LEU A 44 -6.67 4.89 6.94
N PRO A 45 -6.81 5.25 5.66
CA PRO A 45 -5.78 6.01 4.97
C PRO A 45 -5.49 7.31 5.74
N HIS A 46 -4.22 7.70 5.80
CA HIS A 46 -3.87 8.96 6.43
C HIS A 46 -4.44 10.14 5.66
N VAL A 47 -4.64 11.25 6.34
CA VAL A 47 -4.97 12.52 5.67
C VAL A 47 -3.89 12.87 4.64
N HIS A 48 -4.29 13.49 3.54
CA HIS A 48 -3.39 13.90 2.47
C HIS A 48 -2.19 14.70 2.98
N ALA A 49 -1.05 14.52 2.32
CA ALA A 49 0.08 15.40 2.50
C ALA A 49 -0.18 16.74 1.79
N THR A 50 0.38 17.82 2.32
CA THR A 50 0.43 19.09 1.58
C THR A 50 1.59 19.06 0.59
N GLU A 51 1.49 19.89 -0.45
CA GLU A 51 2.59 20.14 -1.39
C GLU A 51 3.89 20.54 -0.68
N GLU A 52 3.81 21.35 0.37
CA GLU A 52 4.97 21.74 1.19
C GLU A 52 5.60 20.55 1.93
N THR A 53 4.77 19.69 2.52
CA THR A 53 5.23 18.49 3.22
C THR A 53 5.96 17.55 2.26
N VAL A 54 5.39 17.29 1.08
CA VAL A 54 6.01 16.44 0.06
C VAL A 54 7.31 17.06 -0.45
N ALA A 55 7.31 18.36 -0.79
CA ALA A 55 8.51 19.04 -1.25
C ALA A 55 9.64 19.04 -0.21
N ARG A 56 9.31 19.14 1.08
CA ARG A 56 10.29 19.04 2.17
C ARG A 56 10.85 17.64 2.32
N ALA A 57 10.04 16.59 2.10
CA ALA A 57 10.52 15.21 2.08
C ALA A 57 11.45 14.97 0.87
N GLU A 58 11.03 15.40 -0.33
CA GLU A 58 11.85 15.35 -1.55
C GLU A 58 13.21 16.04 -1.37
N ALA A 59 13.23 17.22 -0.75
CA ALA A 59 14.46 17.95 -0.48
C ALA A 59 15.41 17.20 0.48
N GLN A 60 14.87 16.51 1.49
CA GLN A 60 15.67 15.71 2.43
C GLN A 60 16.15 14.39 1.81
N LEU A 61 15.34 13.77 0.96
CA LEU A 61 15.72 12.58 0.19
C LEU A 61 16.76 12.89 -0.88
N GLY A 62 16.86 14.14 -1.32
CA GLY A 62 17.79 14.59 -2.36
C GLY A 62 17.30 14.33 -3.79
N PHE A 63 16.04 13.94 -3.97
CA PHE A 63 15.42 13.72 -5.28
C PHE A 63 13.91 13.99 -5.23
N ARG A 64 13.34 14.30 -6.40
CA ARG A 64 11.88 14.45 -6.55
C ARG A 64 11.21 13.08 -6.63
N LEU A 65 10.13 12.85 -5.92
CA LEU A 65 9.44 11.57 -5.96
C LEU A 65 8.84 11.33 -7.36
N PRO A 66 8.82 10.07 -7.85
CA PRO A 66 8.08 9.73 -9.06
C PRO A 66 6.60 10.15 -8.97
N GLU A 67 6.04 10.60 -10.09
CA GLU A 67 4.75 11.31 -10.12
C GLU A 67 3.58 10.49 -9.57
N SER A 68 3.52 9.19 -9.88
CA SER A 68 2.48 8.29 -9.37
C SER A 68 2.49 8.21 -7.83
N TYR A 69 3.65 7.96 -7.22
CA TYR A 69 3.78 7.89 -5.76
C TYR A 69 3.60 9.26 -5.09
N ARG A 70 4.08 10.33 -5.73
CA ARG A 70 3.83 11.70 -5.28
C ARG A 70 2.33 12.01 -5.25
N GLY A 71 1.59 11.61 -6.28
CA GLY A 71 0.14 11.76 -6.38
C GLY A 71 -0.60 10.98 -5.29
N PHE A 72 -0.14 9.77 -4.98
CA PHE A 72 -0.65 8.99 -3.85
C PHE A 72 -0.50 9.78 -2.54
N LEU A 73 0.70 10.27 -2.21
CA LEU A 73 0.96 11.00 -0.95
C LEU A 73 0.08 12.26 -0.82
N LEU A 74 -0.17 12.96 -1.93
CA LEU A 74 -1.04 14.13 -1.98
C LEU A 74 -2.54 13.80 -1.89
N ALA A 75 -2.92 12.53 -2.01
CA ALA A 75 -4.28 12.07 -1.74
C ALA A 75 -4.40 11.39 -0.37
N SER A 76 -3.36 10.68 0.07
CA SER A 76 -3.26 9.95 1.33
C SER A 76 -1.79 9.89 1.75
N ASN A 77 -1.41 10.51 2.88
CA ASN A 77 -0.02 10.52 3.32
C ASN A 77 0.40 9.20 3.99
N GLY A 78 0.46 8.13 3.20
CA GLY A 78 0.63 6.76 3.68
C GLY A 78 -0.70 6.12 4.06
N TRP A 79 -0.66 4.81 4.27
CA TRP A 79 -1.83 4.01 4.66
C TRP A 79 -1.37 2.72 5.36
N PRO A 80 -1.57 2.62 6.70
CA PRO A 80 -1.30 1.39 7.44
C PRO A 80 -2.25 0.26 7.04
N TYR A 81 -1.73 -0.95 6.94
CA TYR A 81 -2.51 -2.15 6.60
C TYR A 81 -3.30 -2.02 5.28
N PHE A 82 -2.78 -1.24 4.32
CA PHE A 82 -3.45 -1.04 3.02
C PHE A 82 -3.58 -2.37 2.27
N TYR A 83 -2.61 -3.27 2.45
CA TYR A 83 -2.63 -4.64 1.97
C TYR A 83 -2.13 -5.57 3.08
N LEU A 84 -3.05 -6.37 3.65
CA LEU A 84 -2.75 -7.28 4.76
C LEU A 84 -1.99 -6.58 5.90
N ASP A 85 -0.77 -7.03 6.21
CA ASP A 85 0.15 -6.49 7.21
C ASP A 85 1.10 -5.40 6.65
N MET A 86 1.06 -5.11 5.35
CA MET A 86 1.88 -4.07 4.74
C MET A 86 1.30 -2.67 4.95
N THR A 87 2.20 -1.72 5.18
CA THR A 87 1.91 -0.28 5.25
C THR A 87 2.52 0.44 4.05
N ALA A 88 1.70 1.22 3.34
CA ALA A 88 2.19 2.15 2.33
C ALA A 88 2.77 3.39 3.03
N PHE A 89 4.00 3.75 2.70
CA PHE A 89 4.78 4.73 3.45
C PHE A 89 4.19 6.13 3.30
N SER A 90 4.17 6.85 4.42
CA SER A 90 3.97 8.30 4.49
C SER A 90 5.28 9.04 4.20
N THR A 91 5.20 10.37 4.06
CA THR A 91 6.39 11.21 3.98
C THR A 91 7.33 11.07 5.18
N SER A 92 6.84 10.75 6.37
CA SER A 92 7.70 10.51 7.54
C SER A 92 8.40 9.16 7.47
N ASP A 93 7.69 8.12 7.04
CA ASP A 93 8.26 6.76 6.91
C ASP A 93 9.37 6.72 5.85
N LEU A 94 9.28 7.56 4.81
CA LEU A 94 10.37 7.73 3.84
C LEU A 94 11.66 8.28 4.46
N LEU A 95 11.56 9.08 5.53
CA LEU A 95 12.69 9.77 6.15
C LEU A 95 13.28 9.01 7.33
N GLY A 96 12.54 8.06 7.93
CA GLY A 96 13.03 7.25 9.04
C GLY A 96 11.90 6.56 9.81
N GLY A 97 12.26 5.89 10.91
CA GLY A 97 11.33 5.13 11.75
C GLY A 97 11.37 3.63 11.48
N GLU A 98 10.59 2.86 12.23
CA GLU A 98 10.64 1.38 12.21
C GLU A 98 10.30 0.81 10.82
N LEU A 99 9.30 1.36 10.13
CA LEU A 99 8.96 0.95 8.77
C LEU A 99 10.10 1.23 7.80
N HIS A 100 10.76 2.38 7.93
CA HIS A 100 11.94 2.71 7.12
C HIS A 100 13.04 1.67 7.32
N GLU A 101 13.36 1.35 8.58
CA GLU A 101 14.37 0.38 8.93
C GLU A 101 14.02 -1.02 8.41
N ALA A 102 12.75 -1.43 8.51
CA ALA A 102 12.27 -2.70 7.94
C ALA A 102 12.46 -2.76 6.42
N GLY A 103 12.09 -1.68 5.71
CA GLY A 103 12.28 -1.57 4.27
C GLY A 103 13.75 -1.53 3.83
N GLN A 104 14.61 -0.84 4.58
CA GLN A 104 16.05 -0.79 4.31
C GLN A 104 16.74 -2.13 4.60
N THR A 105 16.37 -2.80 5.69
CA THR A 105 16.96 -4.10 6.05
C THR A 105 16.81 -5.10 4.90
N GLN A 106 15.66 -5.11 4.22
CA GLN A 106 15.46 -5.97 3.05
C GLN A 106 16.40 -5.63 1.89
N LEU A 107 16.68 -4.35 1.64
CA LEU A 107 17.62 -3.92 0.59
C LEU A 107 19.08 -4.36 0.85
N GLU A 108 19.41 -4.69 2.10
CA GLU A 108 20.73 -5.15 2.52
C GLU A 108 20.89 -6.68 2.50
N LEU A 109 19.80 -7.44 2.37
CA LEU A 109 19.85 -8.89 2.30
C LEU A 109 20.45 -9.36 0.97
N GLU A 110 21.38 -10.30 1.04
CA GLU A 110 22.08 -10.85 -0.14
C GLU A 110 21.06 -11.44 -1.14
N GLU A 111 20.06 -12.16 -0.65
CA GLU A 111 19.01 -12.74 -1.50
C GLU A 111 18.21 -11.68 -2.25
N CYS A 112 17.87 -10.56 -1.60
CA CYS A 112 17.18 -9.45 -2.25
C CYS A 112 18.09 -8.75 -3.27
N VAL A 113 19.35 -8.52 -2.93
CA VAL A 113 20.33 -7.90 -3.84
C VAL A 113 20.51 -8.74 -5.10
N GLU A 114 20.67 -10.05 -4.94
CA GLU A 114 20.80 -10.99 -6.06
C GLU A 114 19.51 -11.05 -6.90
N ALA A 115 18.35 -11.16 -6.27
CA ALA A 115 17.07 -11.21 -6.96
C ALA A 115 16.78 -9.94 -7.78
N MET A 116 17.11 -8.77 -7.22
CA MET A 116 16.98 -7.49 -7.93
C MET A 116 17.96 -7.41 -9.11
N ALA A 117 19.21 -7.85 -8.92
CA ALA A 117 20.26 -7.81 -9.92
C ALA A 117 20.03 -8.73 -11.13
N ALA A 118 19.18 -9.76 -11.01
CA ALA A 118 18.90 -10.73 -12.07
C ALA A 118 18.46 -10.08 -13.41
N ASP A 119 17.80 -8.92 -13.34
CA ASP A 119 17.34 -8.16 -14.52
C ASP A 119 18.18 -6.90 -14.80
N GLY A 120 19.37 -6.82 -14.22
CA GLY A 120 20.33 -5.73 -14.45
C GLY A 120 20.06 -4.45 -13.65
N VAL A 121 19.20 -4.52 -12.63
CA VAL A 121 18.87 -3.38 -11.75
C VAL A 121 19.45 -3.62 -10.36
N ILE A 122 20.21 -2.67 -9.82
CA ILE A 122 20.83 -2.84 -8.50
C ILE A 122 19.87 -2.38 -7.39
N ALA A 123 19.91 -3.06 -6.24
CA ALA A 123 19.07 -2.72 -5.08
C ALA A 123 19.27 -1.25 -4.63
N ALA A 124 20.50 -0.73 -4.69
CA ALA A 124 20.84 0.65 -4.32
C ALA A 124 20.09 1.73 -5.13
N ASP A 125 19.59 1.38 -6.32
CA ASP A 125 18.80 2.27 -7.18
C ASP A 125 17.35 2.42 -6.71
N HIS A 126 16.96 1.80 -5.60
CA HIS A 126 15.60 1.81 -5.08
C HIS A 126 15.50 2.45 -3.70
N PHE A 127 14.26 2.75 -3.30
CA PHE A 127 13.88 3.17 -1.97
C PHE A 127 12.55 2.49 -1.58
N PRO A 128 12.32 2.21 -0.28
CA PRO A 128 11.09 1.57 0.15
C PRO A 128 9.89 2.51 0.06
N VAL A 129 8.76 1.99 -0.42
CA VAL A 129 7.46 2.69 -0.50
C VAL A 129 6.33 1.95 0.20
N ALA A 130 6.55 0.68 0.55
CA ALA A 130 5.72 -0.06 1.49
C ALA A 130 6.55 -1.15 2.18
N ALA A 131 6.18 -1.51 3.41
CA ALA A 131 6.80 -2.61 4.14
C ALA A 131 5.83 -3.17 5.19
N SER A 132 6.07 -4.40 5.61
CA SER A 132 5.48 -4.98 6.83
C SER A 132 6.46 -4.89 8.01
N LEU A 133 5.91 -4.76 9.22
CA LEU A 133 6.64 -4.99 10.47
C LEU A 133 6.50 -6.44 10.98
N GLU A 134 5.58 -7.21 10.39
CA GLU A 134 5.23 -8.58 10.81
C GLU A 134 5.80 -9.64 9.86
N SER A 135 6.15 -9.26 8.62
CA SER A 135 6.71 -10.12 7.59
C SER A 135 7.88 -9.45 6.87
N ILE A 136 8.49 -10.16 5.91
CA ILE A 136 9.61 -9.64 5.10
C ILE A 136 9.13 -8.97 3.80
N ASP A 137 7.82 -8.80 3.63
CA ASP A 137 7.24 -8.16 2.45
C ASP A 137 7.59 -6.67 2.39
N VAL A 138 8.18 -6.26 1.26
CA VAL A 138 8.55 -4.87 0.97
C VAL A 138 8.24 -4.52 -0.48
N ALA A 139 7.81 -3.28 -0.72
CA ALA A 139 7.72 -2.71 -2.05
C ALA A 139 8.80 -1.64 -2.22
N LEU A 140 9.59 -1.79 -3.28
CA LEU A 140 10.75 -0.98 -3.57
C LEU A 140 10.53 -0.22 -4.87
N MET A 141 10.55 1.11 -4.81
CA MET A 141 10.40 1.96 -5.98
C MET A 141 11.76 2.44 -6.49
N GLY A 142 11.96 2.45 -7.80
CA GLY A 142 13.20 2.92 -8.40
C GLY A 142 13.34 4.44 -8.33
N LYS A 143 14.53 4.89 -7.94
CA LYS A 143 14.91 6.30 -7.81
C LYS A 143 14.96 6.98 -9.18
N PRO A 144 14.63 8.29 -9.27
CA PRO A 144 14.81 9.06 -10.49
C PRO A 144 16.27 9.04 -10.96
N GLY A 145 16.47 8.97 -12.28
CA GLY A 145 17.80 9.01 -12.89
C GLY A 145 18.53 7.66 -12.91
N THR A 146 17.91 6.59 -12.43
CA THR A 146 18.42 5.21 -12.52
C THR A 146 17.66 4.42 -13.59
N PRO A 147 18.16 3.25 -14.03
CA PRO A 147 17.40 2.36 -14.93
C PRO A 147 16.06 1.88 -14.36
N ALA A 148 15.89 1.93 -13.03
CA ALA A 148 14.68 1.50 -12.32
C ALA A 148 13.60 2.58 -12.21
N ALA A 149 13.90 3.81 -12.63
CA ALA A 149 13.15 5.00 -12.26
C ALA A 149 11.64 4.85 -12.46
N GLY A 150 10.89 4.98 -11.36
CA GLY A 150 9.43 4.96 -11.37
C GLY A 150 8.80 3.56 -11.24
N THR A 151 9.51 2.49 -11.59
CA THR A 151 9.01 1.12 -11.43
C THR A 151 8.95 0.69 -9.96
N VAL A 152 8.09 -0.27 -9.64
CA VAL A 152 7.98 -0.86 -8.29
C VAL A 152 8.24 -2.35 -8.35
N SER A 153 9.06 -2.86 -7.43
CA SER A 153 9.26 -4.31 -7.23
C SER A 153 8.68 -4.72 -5.88
N TRP A 154 7.80 -5.71 -5.85
CA TRP A 154 7.38 -6.36 -4.62
C TRP A 154 8.32 -7.52 -4.33
N VAL A 155 8.93 -7.49 -3.15
CA VAL A 155 9.96 -8.44 -2.72
C VAL A 155 9.56 -9.10 -1.43
N ARG A 156 9.81 -10.41 -1.34
CA ARG A 156 9.66 -11.23 -0.13
C ARG A 156 10.75 -12.30 -0.14
N GLY A 157 11.99 -11.90 0.13
CA GLY A 157 13.20 -12.73 -0.05
C GLY A 157 13.61 -12.91 -1.52
N GLU A 158 12.65 -12.99 -2.43
CA GLU A 158 12.82 -12.91 -3.88
C GLU A 158 11.91 -11.84 -4.48
N VAL A 159 12.17 -11.41 -5.72
CA VAL A 159 11.26 -10.53 -6.45
C VAL A 159 10.02 -11.33 -6.85
N ILE A 160 8.88 -10.99 -6.24
CA ILE A 160 7.59 -11.62 -6.51
C ILE A 160 7.03 -11.12 -7.84
N GLU A 161 7.02 -9.80 -8.01
CA GLU A 161 6.48 -9.14 -9.20
C GLU A 161 7.07 -7.73 -9.36
N ARG A 162 7.04 -7.22 -10.59
CA ARG A 162 7.40 -5.84 -10.92
C ARG A 162 6.24 -5.15 -11.63
N TYR A 163 6.08 -3.88 -11.31
CA TYR A 163 5.00 -3.02 -11.76
C TYR A 163 5.57 -1.79 -12.46
N ASP A 164 4.84 -1.29 -13.44
CA ASP A 164 5.27 -0.16 -14.26
C ASP A 164 5.41 1.13 -13.42
N ASP A 165 4.53 1.30 -12.43
CA ASP A 165 4.58 2.40 -11.47
C ASP A 165 3.87 2.08 -10.14
N PHE A 166 3.78 3.07 -9.26
CA PHE A 166 3.10 2.92 -7.97
C PHE A 166 1.57 2.74 -8.09
N LEU A 167 0.94 3.29 -9.13
CA LEU A 167 -0.50 3.11 -9.34
C LEU A 167 -0.78 1.65 -9.76
N ASP A 168 0.01 1.09 -10.66
CA ASP A 168 -0.09 -0.31 -11.08
C ASP A 168 0.12 -1.28 -9.90
N TYR A 169 1.15 -1.02 -9.07
CA TYR A 169 1.34 -1.74 -7.81
C TYR A 169 0.12 -1.64 -6.88
N TYR A 170 -0.37 -0.41 -6.64
CA TYR A 170 -1.52 -0.18 -5.77
C TYR A 170 -2.77 -0.92 -6.26
N LEU A 171 -3.09 -0.83 -7.54
CA LEU A 171 -4.25 -1.51 -8.14
C LEU A 171 -4.13 -3.03 -8.03
N SER A 172 -2.92 -3.56 -8.21
CA SER A 172 -2.64 -4.99 -8.04
C SER A 172 -2.88 -5.44 -6.59
N MET A 173 -2.44 -4.67 -5.60
CA MET A 173 -2.70 -4.96 -4.18
C MET A 173 -4.19 -4.89 -3.84
N MET A 174 -4.94 -3.98 -4.47
CA MET A 174 -6.39 -3.90 -4.31
C MET A 174 -7.11 -5.11 -4.94
N GLU A 175 -6.64 -5.60 -6.08
CA GLU A 175 -7.20 -6.81 -6.71
C GLU A 175 -6.90 -8.06 -5.87
N LEU A 176 -5.67 -8.22 -5.38
CA LEU A 176 -5.32 -9.29 -4.44
C LEU A 176 -6.15 -9.21 -3.15
N SER A 177 -6.43 -8.01 -2.65
CA SER A 177 -7.31 -7.82 -1.48
C SER A 177 -8.72 -8.34 -1.70
N LYS A 178 -9.28 -8.22 -2.92
CA LYS A 178 -10.58 -8.82 -3.25
C LYS A 178 -10.51 -10.34 -3.26
N GLN A 179 -9.47 -10.91 -3.85
CA GLN A 179 -9.26 -12.35 -3.88
C GLN A 179 -9.12 -12.93 -2.46
N GLU A 180 -8.39 -12.23 -1.59
CA GLU A 180 -8.28 -12.60 -0.19
C GLU A 180 -9.64 -12.51 0.53
N THR A 181 -10.42 -11.46 0.26
CA THR A 181 -11.79 -11.33 0.78
C THR A 181 -12.66 -12.52 0.39
N GLU A 182 -12.58 -12.97 -0.86
CA GLU A 182 -13.30 -14.15 -1.33
C GLU A 182 -12.81 -15.45 -0.67
N SER A 183 -11.49 -15.56 -0.47
CA SER A 183 -10.85 -16.68 0.25
C SER A 183 -11.36 -16.79 1.68
N ILE A 184 -11.36 -15.66 2.42
CA ILE A 184 -11.88 -15.57 3.79
C ILE A 184 -13.35 -15.98 3.82
N ARG A 185 -14.21 -15.43 2.95
CA ARG A 185 -15.64 -15.80 2.89
C ARG A 185 -15.85 -17.28 2.63
N ARG A 186 -15.04 -17.90 1.78
CA ARG A 186 -15.13 -19.33 1.47
C ARG A 186 -14.70 -20.20 2.66
N LYS A 187 -13.66 -19.78 3.37
CA LYS A 187 -13.08 -20.50 4.50
C LYS A 187 -13.92 -20.37 5.77
N ASP A 188 -14.36 -19.16 6.07
CA ASP A 188 -14.98 -18.80 7.35
C ASP A 188 -16.51 -18.74 7.28
N GLY A 189 -17.08 -18.70 6.09
CA GLY A 189 -18.53 -18.63 5.89
C GLY A 189 -19.11 -17.27 6.27
N LEU A 190 -20.43 -17.23 6.42
CA LEU A 190 -21.14 -16.00 6.80
C LEU A 190 -20.79 -15.61 8.23
N LYS A 191 -20.56 -14.31 8.42
CA LYS A 191 -20.41 -13.70 9.74
C LYS A 191 -21.63 -14.03 10.61
N PRO A 192 -21.45 -14.64 11.81
CA PRO A 192 -22.55 -14.89 12.73
C PRO A 192 -23.19 -13.59 13.24
N ASP A 193 -24.49 -13.64 13.52
CA ASP A 193 -25.21 -12.53 14.14
C ASP A 193 -24.59 -12.18 15.50
N GLY A 194 -24.37 -10.88 15.76
CA GLY A 194 -23.87 -10.37 17.03
C GLY A 194 -22.34 -10.30 17.15
N VAL A 195 -21.57 -10.79 16.18
CA VAL A 195 -20.11 -10.59 16.16
C VAL A 195 -19.80 -9.15 15.73
N PRO A 196 -18.97 -8.38 16.47
CA PRO A 196 -18.52 -7.07 16.04
C PRO A 196 -17.75 -7.13 14.70
N HIS A 197 -17.67 -6.01 13.98
CA HIS A 197 -16.75 -5.93 12.84
C HIS A 197 -15.30 -5.85 13.34
N ALA A 198 -14.34 -6.23 12.50
CA ALA A 198 -12.92 -6.05 12.80
C ALA A 198 -12.63 -4.61 13.26
N VAL A 199 -11.80 -4.46 14.29
CA VAL A 199 -11.50 -3.17 14.91
C VAL A 199 -10.55 -2.40 14.01
N ILE A 200 -10.87 -1.13 13.75
CA ILE A 200 -9.95 -0.21 13.08
C ILE A 200 -8.93 0.25 14.11
N ASP A 201 -7.66 -0.03 13.85
CA ASP A 201 -6.57 0.54 14.61
C ASP A 201 -6.54 2.06 14.37
N ARG A 202 -6.51 2.80 15.47
CA ARG A 202 -6.52 4.26 15.44
C ARG A 202 -5.15 4.72 15.89
N PRO A 203 -4.46 5.58 15.13
CA PRO A 203 -3.09 5.99 15.42
C PRO A 203 -2.88 6.62 16.82
N ASP A 204 -3.94 7.08 17.49
CA ASP A 204 -3.90 7.68 18.83
C ASP A 204 -4.59 6.84 19.93
N SER A 205 -4.99 5.59 19.67
CA SER A 205 -5.68 4.75 20.66
C SER A 205 -4.78 3.64 21.18
N PRO A 206 -4.64 3.46 22.51
CA PRO A 206 -3.94 2.29 23.04
C PRO A 206 -4.67 1.02 22.59
N SER A 207 -3.92 0.08 22.02
CA SER A 207 -4.40 -1.20 21.52
C SER A 207 -5.10 -1.99 22.64
N ILE A 208 -6.40 -2.28 22.47
CA ILE A 208 -7.24 -2.98 23.46
C ILE A 208 -7.07 -4.52 23.36
N ILE A 209 -6.13 -5.03 22.55
CA ILE A 209 -6.08 -6.47 22.19
C ILE A 209 -5.31 -7.33 23.21
N GLU A 210 -4.85 -6.79 24.34
CA GLU A 210 -4.17 -7.63 25.36
C GLU A 210 -5.11 -8.40 26.32
N GLU A 211 -6.41 -8.09 26.40
CA GLU A 211 -7.23 -8.63 27.51
C GLU A 211 -7.94 -9.97 27.25
N THR A 212 -7.96 -10.52 26.02
CA THR A 212 -8.74 -11.74 25.73
C THR A 212 -7.91 -13.02 25.52
N ARG A 213 -6.58 -12.96 25.62
CA ARG A 213 -5.71 -14.16 25.51
C ARG A 213 -5.38 -14.85 26.83
N ARG A 214 -5.93 -14.38 27.96
CA ARG A 214 -5.50 -14.83 29.30
C ARG A 214 -6.46 -15.76 30.04
N ASP A 215 -7.59 -16.13 29.44
CA ASP A 215 -8.63 -16.92 30.14
C ASP A 215 -8.78 -18.38 29.68
N ASP A 216 -7.88 -18.91 28.83
CA ASP A 216 -7.89 -20.34 28.45
C ASP A 216 -6.57 -21.06 28.83
N LEU A 217 -6.26 -21.12 30.13
CA LEU A 217 -5.28 -22.04 30.73
C LEU A 217 -5.94 -22.94 31.79
#